data_AF-A0A9W9UDH1-F1
#
_entry.id   AF-A0A9W9UDH1-F1
#
_cell.length_a   1.000
_cell.length_b   1.000
_cell.length_c   1.000
_cell.angle_alpha   90.00
_cell.angle_beta   90.00
_cell.angle_gamma   90.00
#
_symmetry.space_group_name_H-M   'P 1'
#
loop_
_entity.id
_entity.type
_entity.pdbx_description
1 polymer ?
#
loop_
_entity_poly.entity_id
_entity_poly.type
_entity_poly.pdbx_seq_one_letter_code
_entity_poly.pdbx_strand_id
1 'polypeptide(L)' 'MKDRIEQFLPAFARENPQIEIRVSPRPQKHPLIKGLYINGREKPVCVRNLEPSEILKKANLLKEASGEKLKRTKKPGI' A
#
# COMPACT_ATOMS: atom_id res chain seq x y z
N MET A 1 -7.86 -1.47 -14.77
CA MET A 1 -7.40 -1.22 -13.38
C MET A 1 -7.85 0.13 -12.84
N LYS A 2 -7.95 1.19 -13.67
CA LYS A 2 -8.49 2.50 -13.27
C LYS A 2 -9.82 2.37 -12.51
N ASP A 3 -10.75 1.58 -13.03
CA ASP A 3 -12.12 1.50 -12.48
C ASP A 3 -12.27 0.74 -11.17
N ARG A 4 -11.35 -0.20 -10.85
CA ARG A 4 -11.52 -1.07 -9.66
C ARG A 4 -10.92 -0.48 -8.39
N ILE A 5 -9.90 0.38 -8.50
CA ILE A 5 -9.24 0.96 -7.33
C ILE A 5 -10.10 2.06 -6.71
N GLU A 6 -10.70 2.91 -7.53
CA GLU A 6 -11.53 4.04 -7.09
C GLU A 6 -12.77 3.61 -6.30
N GLN A 7 -13.27 2.40 -6.50
CA GLN A 7 -14.45 1.88 -5.78
C GLN A 7 -14.17 1.48 -4.33
N PHE A 8 -12.99 0.93 -4.01
CA PHE A 8 -12.70 0.46 -2.64
C PHE A 8 -11.95 1.49 -1.79
N LEU A 9 -11.28 2.46 -2.41
CA LEU A 9 -10.54 3.50 -1.67
C LEU A 9 -11.41 4.29 -0.68
N PRO A 10 -12.67 4.68 -1.00
CA PRO A 10 -13.52 5.40 -0.04
C PRO A 10 -13.84 4.56 1.19
N ALA A 11 -14.12 3.26 1.01
CA ALA A 11 -14.37 2.35 2.12
C ALA A 11 -13.11 2.20 2.99
N PHE A 12 -11.96 1.98 2.36
CA PHE A 12 -10.69 1.84 3.05
C PHE A 12 -10.28 3.12 3.81
N ALA A 13 -10.56 4.31 3.25
CA ALA A 13 -10.32 5.59 3.90
C ALA A 13 -11.19 5.76 5.15
N ARG A 14 -12.47 5.37 5.08
CA ARG A 14 -13.42 5.47 6.21
C ARG A 14 -13.04 4.54 7.35
N GLU A 15 -12.52 3.35 7.05
CA GLU A 15 -12.02 2.42 8.04
C GLU A 15 -10.69 2.86 8.68
N ASN A 16 -9.94 3.74 8.00
CA ASN A 16 -8.59 4.15 8.41
C ASN A 16 -8.41 5.66 8.35
N PRO A 17 -9.10 6.45 9.20
CA PRO A 17 -9.05 7.91 9.16
C PRO A 17 -7.65 8.48 9.45
N GLN A 18 -6.76 7.69 10.05
CA GLN A 18 -5.37 8.05 10.34
C GLN A 18 -4.43 7.97 9.11
N ILE A 19 -4.91 7.48 7.96
CA ILE A 19 -4.09 7.28 6.76
C ILE A 19 -4.56 8.24 5.67
N GLU A 20 -3.64 9.05 5.15
CA GLU A 20 -3.91 9.88 3.98
C GLU A 20 -3.78 9.04 2.69
N ILE A 21 -4.81 9.09 1.85
CA ILE A 21 -4.86 8.36 0.58
C ILE A 21 -4.89 9.37 -0.56
N ARG A 22 -3.90 9.30 -1.46
CA ARG A 22 -3.85 10.11 -2.68
C ARG A 22 -3.81 9.23 -3.92
N VAL A 23 -4.68 9.53 -4.87
CA VAL A 23 -4.66 8.89 -6.20
C VAL A 23 -4.04 9.86 -7.19
N SER A 24 -2.97 9.41 -7.85
CA SER A 24 -2.32 10.19 -8.90
C SER A 24 -2.28 9.35 -10.18
N PRO A 25 -3.05 9.71 -11.22
CA PRO A 25 -3.04 8.96 -12.47
C PRO A 25 -1.67 9.07 -13.13
N ARG A 26 -1.14 7.92 -13.55
CA ARG A 26 0.14 7.84 -14.29
C ARG A 26 -0.11 7.17 -15.65
N PRO A 27 -0.33 7.95 -16.72
CA PRO A 27 -0.50 7.38 -18.05
C PRO A 27 0.77 6.62 -18.48
N GLN A 28 0.58 5.51 -19.20
CA GLN A 28 1.65 4.67 -19.75
C GLN A 28 2.64 4.06 -18.72
N LYS A 29 2.34 4.12 -17.42
CA LYS A 29 3.19 3.51 -16.37
C LYS A 29 2.45 2.38 -15.66
N HIS A 30 3.21 1.43 -15.12
CA HIS A 30 2.62 0.37 -14.30
C HIS A 30 1.94 0.95 -13.05
N PRO A 31 0.78 0.41 -12.67
CA PRO A 31 0.12 0.79 -11.43
C PRO A 31 0.93 0.28 -10.24
N LEU A 32 1.10 1.15 -9.25
CA LEU A 32 1.81 0.83 -8.01
C LEU A 32 1.18 1.61 -6.85
N ILE A 33 1.22 1.02 -5.67
CA ILE A 33 0.81 1.64 -4.41
C ILE A 33 2.10 2.02 -3.67
N LYS A 34 2.12 3.22 -3.07
CA LYS A 34 3.21 3.66 -2.21
C LYS A 34 2.69 3.86 -0.80
N GLY A 35 3.27 3.17 0.17
CA GLY A 35 3.10 3.51 1.57
C GLY A 35 4.12 4.57 1.96
N LEU A 36 3.66 5.74 2.38
CA LEU A 36 4.48 6.79 2.99
C LEU A 36 4.34 6.68 4.51
N TYR A 37 5.47 6.56 5.19
CA TYR A 37 5.50 6.37 6.64
C TYR A 37 5.97 7.63 7.35
N ILE A 38 5.55 7.81 8.61
CA ILE A 38 5.93 8.94 9.46
C ILE A 38 7.46 9.11 9.64
N ASN A 39 8.22 8.03 9.45
CA ASN A 39 9.68 8.04 9.49
C ASN A 39 10.33 8.53 8.18
N GLY A 40 9.53 9.09 7.26
CA GLY A 40 9.97 9.60 5.97
C GLY A 40 10.29 8.53 4.92
N ARG A 41 10.05 7.25 5.21
CA ARG A 41 10.31 6.16 4.26
C ARG A 41 9.13 5.96 3.33
N GLU A 42 9.43 5.51 2.12
CA GLU A 42 8.44 5.02 1.17
C GLU A 42 8.66 3.52 0.89
N LYS A 43 7.54 2.77 0.79
CA LYS A 43 7.54 1.39 0.29
C LYS A 43 6.66 1.30 -0.95
N PRO A 44 7.24 1.28 -2.16
CA PRO A 44 6.49 1.03 -3.39
C PRO A 44 6.18 -0.46 -3.57
N VAL A 45 4.95 -0.78 -3.93
CA VAL A 45 4.49 -2.12 -4.29
C VAL A 45 3.84 -2.05 -5.66
N CYS A 46 4.42 -2.76 -6.64
CA CYS A 46 3.80 -2.92 -7.96
C CYS A 46 2.54 -3.78 -7.83
N VAL A 47 1.45 -3.30 -8.42
CA VAL A 47 0.15 -4.00 -8.41
C VAL A 47 -0.31 -4.36 -9.82
N ARG A 48 0.59 -4.38 -10.80
CA ARG A 48 0.28 -4.78 -12.18
C ARG A 48 -0.31 -6.20 -12.18
N ASN A 49 -1.39 -6.40 -12.95
CA ASN A 49 -2.07 -7.68 -13.13
C ASN A 49 -2.61 -8.34 -11.84
N LEU A 50 -2.77 -7.59 -10.75
CA LEU A 50 -3.40 -8.09 -9.53
C LEU A 50 -4.91 -7.89 -9.53
N GLU A 51 -5.63 -8.83 -8.93
CA GLU A 51 -7.06 -8.68 -8.65
C GLU A 51 -7.30 -7.70 -7.49
N PRO A 52 -8.47 -7.02 -7.41
CA PRO A 52 -8.74 -6.02 -6.37
C PRO A 52 -8.59 -6.55 -4.94
N SER A 53 -8.96 -7.81 -4.71
CA SER A 53 -8.79 -8.48 -3.43
C SER A 53 -7.32 -8.61 -3.03
N GLU A 54 -6.43 -8.87 -4.01
CA GLU A 54 -4.99 -8.93 -3.78
C GLU A 54 -4.40 -7.54 -3.55
N ILE A 55 -4.87 -6.53 -4.27
CA ILE A 55 -4.48 -5.13 -4.06
C ILE A 55 -4.82 -4.71 -2.63
N LEU A 56 -6.00 -5.06 -2.14
CA LEU A 56 -6.44 -4.76 -0.77
C LEU A 56 -5.56 -5.46 0.27
N LYS A 57 -5.16 -6.72 0.02
CA LYS A 57 -4.17 -7.41 0.87
C LYS A 57 -2.83 -6.68 0.89
N LYS A 58 -2.35 -6.16 -0.26
CA LYS A 58 -1.11 -5.36 -0.31
C LYS A 58 -1.26 -4.01 0.40
N ALA A 59 -2.41 -3.36 0.31
CA ALA A 59 -2.70 -2.12 1.03
C ALA A 59 -2.72 -2.35 2.55
N ASN A 60 -3.37 -3.42 3.01
CA ASN A 60 -3.35 -3.82 4.42
C ASN A 60 -1.92 -4.12 4.90
N LEU A 61 -1.12 -4.84 4.12
CA LEU A 61 0.29 -5.09 4.44
C LEU A 61 1.08 -3.78 4.58
N LEU A 62 0.84 -2.79 3.71
CA LEU A 62 1.48 -1.48 3.81
C LEU A 62 1.02 -0.71 5.05
N LYS A 63 -0.25 -0.80 5.42
CA LYS A 63 -0.82 -0.22 6.66
C LYS A 63 -0.19 -0.84 7.91
N GLU A 64 -0.06 -2.16 7.97
CA GLU A 64 0.47 -2.88 9.13
C GLU A 64 2.00 -2.76 9.26
N ALA A 65 2.69 -2.43 8.16
CA ALA A 65 4.13 -2.25 8.19
C ALA A 65 4.53 -0.95 8.93
N SER A 66 5.59 -1.02 9.74
CA SER A 66 6.16 0.15 10.45
C SER A 66 6.98 1.09 9.54
N GLY A 67 7.08 0.80 8.24
CA GLY A 67 8.03 1.46 7.33
C GLY A 67 9.49 1.11 7.58
N GLU A 68 9.82 0.25 8.56
CA GLU A 68 11.20 -0.14 8.79
C GLU A 68 11.79 -0.96 7.64
N LYS A 69 13.09 -0.78 7.41
CA LYS A 69 13.85 -1.59 6.46
C LYS A 69 13.80 -3.03 6.96
N LEU A 70 13.39 -3.95 6.10
CA LEU A 70 13.46 -5.38 6.38
C LEU A 70 14.92 -5.73 6.69
N LYS A 71 15.22 -5.92 7.97
CA LYS A 71 16.51 -6.41 8.43
C LYS A 71 16.37 -7.91 8.61
N ARG A 72 17.33 -8.67 8.08
CA ARG A 72 17.41 -10.10 8.34
C ARG A 72 17.72 -10.29 9.82
N THR A 73 16.72 -10.71 10.61
CA THR A 73 16.90 -11.03 12.02
C THR A 73 17.73 -12.31 12.12
N LYS A 74 18.88 -12.25 12.78
CA LYS A 74 19.78 -13.41 12.98
C LYS A 74 19.36 -14.29 14.16
N LYS A 75 18.37 -13.87 14.95
CA LYS A 75 17.83 -14.62 16.09
C LYS A 75 16.30 -14.45 16.11
N PRO A 76 15.50 -15.51 16.03
CA PRO A 76 14.14 -15.46 16.52
C PRO A 76 14.25 -15.39 18.04
N GLY A 77 14.03 -14.22 18.61
CA GLY A 77 14.10 -14.01 20.05
C GLY A 77 12.97 -13.10 20.46
N ILE A 78 11.78 -13.66 20.64
CA ILE A 78 11.25 -14.17 21.91
C ILE A 78 10.34 -15.35 21.58
#